data_AF-Q6FKA3-F1
#
_entry.id   AF-Q6FKA3-F1
#
_cell.length_a   1.000
_cell.length_b   1.000
_cell.length_c   1.000
_cell.angle_alpha   90.00
_cell.angle_beta   90.00
_cell.angle_gamma   90.00
#
_symmetry.space_group_name_H-M   'P 1'
#
loop_
_entity.id
_entity.type
_entity.pdbx_description
1 polymer ?
#
loop_
_entity_poly.entity_id
_entity_poly.type
_entity_poly.pdbx_seq_one_letter_code
_entity_poly.pdbx_strand_id
1 'polypeptide(L)'
;MKSTQQLGQEAREFEFNPNIPLHLYLKTCVTLLNNASECFQRGDKSLSYFYYFRYVDLCTNKLPNHPTIRSTSTGLDNDSKLYVQEYKQLLRLEVPHILKIMEELKTELDAMYERHKVSLANNIASPISYKHNNRMDALLHDYYTERGCTGHSMQHKTSLHKNENFNERINLMKDSFMGRAPNGSQEVRNVSNTFYPDLPTLS
;
A
#
# COMPACT_ATOMS: atom_id res chain seq x y z
N MET A 1 -10.88 -1.10 13.70
CA MET A 1 -10.12 -0.48 12.59
C MET A 1 -8.81 -1.23 12.41
N LYS A 2 -8.46 -1.62 11.19
CA LYS A 2 -7.18 -2.29 10.87
C LYS A 2 -6.08 -1.25 10.61
N SER A 3 -4.82 -1.59 10.84
CA SER A 3 -3.68 -0.72 10.47
C SER A 3 -3.41 -0.77 8.97
N THR A 4 -2.72 0.23 8.42
CA THR A 4 -2.32 0.25 7.00
C THR A 4 -1.47 -0.95 6.60
N GLN A 5 -0.63 -1.45 7.52
CA GLN A 5 0.17 -2.66 7.33
C GLN A 5 -0.70 -3.91 7.21
N GLN A 6 -1.72 -4.05 8.07
CA GLN A 6 -2.67 -5.17 8.02
C GLN A 6 -3.49 -5.13 6.72
N LEU A 7 -3.99 -3.95 6.33
CA LEU A 7 -4.72 -3.75 5.09
C LEU A 7 -3.85 -4.09 3.87
N GLY A 8 -2.58 -3.67 3.87
CA GLY A 8 -1.65 -3.98 2.79
C GLY A 8 -1.33 -5.48 2.70
N GLN A 9 -1.23 -6.18 3.84
CA GLN A 9 -1.02 -7.62 3.87
C GLN A 9 -2.23 -8.38 3.31
N GLU A 10 -3.43 -8.05 3.78
CA GLU A 10 -4.69 -8.63 3.29
C GLU A 10 -4.90 -8.35 1.79
N ALA A 11 -4.50 -7.17 1.31
CA ALA A 11 -4.61 -6.81 -0.10
C ALA A 11 -3.77 -7.70 -1.02
N ARG A 12 -2.61 -8.20 -0.55
CA ARG A 12 -1.73 -9.12 -1.29
C ARG A 12 -2.21 -10.57 -1.30
N GLU A 13 -3.11 -10.93 -0.38
CA GLU A 13 -3.67 -12.27 -0.25
C GLU A 13 -4.74 -12.51 -1.33
N PHE A 14 -4.28 -12.68 -2.57
CA PHE A 14 -5.10 -13.15 -3.68
C PHE A 14 -4.30 -14.10 -4.57
N GLU A 15 -5.01 -15.03 -5.20
CA GLU A 15 -4.41 -16.02 -6.08
C GLU A 15 -4.23 -15.47 -7.50
N PHE A 16 -3.03 -15.59 -8.03
CA PHE A 16 -2.71 -15.26 -9.42
C PHE A 16 -2.57 -16.55 -10.23
N ASN A 17 -3.31 -16.66 -11.33
CA ASN A 17 -3.31 -17.82 -12.20
C ASN A 17 -2.83 -17.42 -13.61
N PRO A 18 -1.62 -17.84 -14.04
CA PRO A 18 -1.06 -17.47 -15.33
C PRO A 18 -1.80 -18.07 -16.54
N ASN A 19 -2.77 -18.97 -16.32
CA ASN A 19 -3.60 -19.53 -17.38
C ASN A 19 -4.78 -18.62 -17.76
N ILE A 20 -5.11 -17.62 -16.93
CA ILE A 20 -6.18 -16.66 -17.21
C ILE A 20 -5.66 -15.64 -18.23
N PRO A 21 -6.38 -15.41 -19.36
CA PRO A 21 -5.96 -14.44 -20.37
C PRO A 21 -5.67 -13.04 -19.81
N LEU A 22 -4.61 -12.40 -20.34
CA LEU A 22 -4.15 -11.08 -19.90
C LEU A 22 -5.25 -10.01 -19.89
N HIS A 23 -6.13 -10.00 -20.91
CA HIS A 23 -7.20 -9.01 -21.02
C HIS A 23 -8.19 -9.05 -19.83
N LEU A 24 -8.42 -10.21 -19.21
CA LEU A 24 -9.29 -10.34 -18.03
C LEU A 24 -8.65 -9.68 -16.80
N TYR A 25 -7.32 -9.79 -16.66
CA TYR A 25 -6.59 -9.08 -15.63
C TYR A 25 -6.60 -7.57 -15.85
N LEU A 26 -6.47 -7.10 -17.10
CA LEU A 26 -6.59 -5.68 -17.42
C LEU A 26 -7.98 -5.13 -17.08
N LYS A 27 -9.04 -5.88 -17.42
CA LYS A 27 -10.41 -5.54 -17.00
C LYS A 27 -10.55 -5.50 -15.47
N THR A 28 -9.92 -6.44 -14.77
CA THR A 28 -9.91 -6.47 -13.30
C THR A 28 -9.19 -5.25 -12.72
N CYS A 29 -8.09 -4.81 -13.34
CA CYS A 29 -7.38 -3.60 -12.95
C CYS A 29 -8.31 -2.36 -13.01
N VAL A 30 -9.09 -2.21 -14.10
CA VAL A 30 -10.08 -1.13 -14.22
C VAL A 30 -11.16 -1.25 -13.14
N THR A 31 -11.70 -2.45 -12.90
CA THR A 31 -12.71 -2.67 -11.84
C THR A 31 -12.16 -2.33 -10.45
N LEU A 32 -10.91 -2.68 -10.15
CA LEU A 32 -10.27 -2.34 -8.87
C LEU A 32 -10.17 -0.83 -8.68
N LEU A 33 -9.79 -0.06 -9.71
CA LEU A 33 -9.71 1.40 -9.65
C LEU A 33 -11.08 2.06 -9.48
N ASN A 34 -12.10 1.56 -10.18
CA ASN A 34 -13.47 2.05 -10.02
C ASN A 34 -13.98 1.80 -8.61
N ASN A 35 -13.83 0.58 -8.09
CA ASN A 35 -14.20 0.25 -6.72
C ASN A 35 -13.44 1.08 -5.68
N ALA A 36 -12.14 1.31 -5.89
CA ALA A 36 -11.32 2.15 -5.01
C ALA A 36 -11.84 3.58 -4.95
N SER A 37 -12.19 4.15 -6.11
CA SER A 37 -12.72 5.51 -6.24
C SER A 37 -14.13 5.63 -5.63
N GLU A 38 -15.00 4.64 -5.84
CA GLU A 38 -16.31 4.59 -5.19
C GLU A 38 -16.20 4.52 -3.67
N CYS A 39 -15.30 3.69 -3.14
CA CYS A 39 -15.07 3.59 -1.69
C CYS A 39 -14.53 4.91 -1.13
N PHE A 40 -13.64 5.58 -1.85
CA PHE A 40 -13.12 6.89 -1.47
C PHE A 40 -14.24 7.93 -1.37
N GLN A 41 -15.12 7.99 -2.37
CA GLN A 41 -16.26 8.91 -2.40
C GLN A 41 -17.29 8.62 -1.30
N ARG A 42 -17.48 7.35 -0.94
CA ARG A 42 -18.34 6.94 0.20
C ARG A 42 -17.71 7.24 1.57
N GLY A 43 -16.44 7.64 1.62
CA GLY A 43 -15.70 7.92 2.85
C GLY A 43 -15.05 6.70 3.50
N ASP A 44 -15.12 5.51 2.87
CA ASP A 44 -14.41 4.32 3.35
C ASP A 44 -12.97 4.30 2.82
N LYS A 45 -12.13 5.06 3.50
CA LYS A 45 -10.71 5.20 3.17
C LYS A 45 -9.93 3.90 3.36
N SER A 46 -10.35 3.05 4.31
CA SER A 46 -9.67 1.78 4.59
C SER A 46 -9.84 0.82 3.41
N LEU A 47 -11.08 0.69 2.92
CA LEU A 47 -11.39 -0.16 1.78
C LEU A 47 -10.86 0.42 0.46
N SER A 48 -10.89 1.75 0.31
CA SER A 48 -10.27 2.43 -0.84
C SER A 48 -8.76 2.14 -0.93
N TYR A 49 -8.04 2.29 0.18
CA TYR A 49 -6.61 1.97 0.26
C TYR A 49 -6.34 0.49 -0.07
N PHE A 50 -7.18 -0.43 0.43
CA PHE A 50 -7.09 -1.85 0.12
C PHE A 50 -7.19 -2.13 -1.39
N TYR A 51 -8.16 -1.54 -2.09
CA TYR A 51 -8.32 -1.73 -3.53
C TYR A 51 -7.16 -1.14 -4.33
N TYR A 52 -6.69 0.08 -3.99
CA TYR A 52 -5.51 0.66 -4.64
C TYR A 52 -4.26 -0.18 -4.41
N PHE A 53 -4.05 -0.69 -3.20
CA PHE A 53 -2.92 -1.56 -2.89
C PHE A 53 -2.96 -2.86 -3.71
N ARG A 54 -4.14 -3.49 -3.80
CA ARG A 54 -4.33 -4.70 -4.61
C ARG A 54 -4.09 -4.43 -6.10
N TYR A 55 -4.52 -3.29 -6.62
CA TYR A 55 -4.22 -2.86 -7.99
C TYR A 55 -2.70 -2.77 -8.23
N VAL A 56 -1.96 -2.08 -7.35
CA VAL A 56 -0.52 -1.93 -7.50
C VAL A 56 0.19 -3.28 -7.42
N ASP A 57 -0.15 -4.14 -6.46
CA ASP A 57 0.44 -5.47 -6.33
C ASP A 57 0.21 -6.34 -7.57
N LEU A 58 -1.01 -6.31 -8.13
CA LEU A 58 -1.35 -7.00 -9.36
C LEU A 58 -0.49 -6.48 -10.54
N CYS A 59 -0.39 -5.16 -10.70
CA CYS A 59 0.35 -4.54 -11.80
C CYS A 59 1.87 -4.73 -11.70
N THR A 60 2.46 -4.62 -10.51
CA THR A 60 3.93 -4.60 -10.35
C THR A 60 4.53 -5.96 -10.00
N ASN A 61 3.79 -6.83 -9.31
CA ASN A 61 4.35 -8.09 -8.80
C ASN A 61 3.81 -9.33 -9.55
N LYS A 62 2.53 -9.34 -9.93
CA LYS A 62 1.91 -10.53 -10.54
C LYS A 62 1.92 -10.50 -12.07
N LEU A 63 1.42 -9.42 -12.67
CA LEU A 63 1.31 -9.28 -14.13
C LEU A 63 2.62 -9.42 -14.90
N PRO A 64 3.79 -8.94 -14.43
CA PRO A 64 5.06 -9.16 -15.15
C PRO A 64 5.39 -10.64 -15.37
N ASN A 65 4.89 -11.53 -14.51
CA ASN A 65 5.11 -12.97 -14.58
C ASN A 65 4.14 -13.69 -15.53
N HIS A 66 3.16 -12.97 -16.12
CA HIS A 66 2.21 -13.55 -17.06
C HIS A 66 2.90 -13.99 -18.36
N PRO A 67 2.61 -15.18 -18.91
CA PRO A 67 3.29 -15.71 -20.10
C PRO A 67 3.22 -14.77 -21.31
N THR A 68 2.08 -14.12 -21.55
CA THR A 68 1.89 -13.13 -22.64
C THR A 68 2.79 -11.89 -22.48
N ILE A 69 3.06 -11.44 -21.25
CA ILE A 69 3.92 -10.27 -20.99
C ILE A 69 5.39 -10.67 -21.05
N ARG A 70 5.74 -11.85 -20.52
CA ARG A 70 7.11 -12.38 -20.50
C ARG A 70 7.59 -12.80 -21.90
N SER A 71 6.67 -13.23 -22.77
CA SER A 71 7.01 -13.67 -24.13
C SER A 71 7.43 -12.48 -25.00
N THR A 72 8.72 -12.41 -25.31
CA THR A 72 9.30 -11.40 -26.17
C THR A 72 8.97 -11.69 -27.65
N SER A 73 7.92 -11.03 -28.14
CA SER A 73 7.74 -10.51 -29.51
C SER A 73 7.67 -11.42 -30.76
N THR A 74 8.08 -12.69 -30.76
CA THR A 74 8.24 -13.42 -32.05
C THR A 74 7.04 -14.31 -32.46
N GLY A 75 5.99 -14.44 -31.64
CA GLY A 75 4.85 -15.31 -31.97
C GLY A 75 3.49 -14.91 -31.37
N LEU A 76 3.36 -13.70 -30.83
CA LEU A 76 2.09 -13.22 -30.31
C LEU A 76 1.16 -12.77 -31.44
N ASP A 77 -0.10 -13.17 -31.34
CA ASP A 77 -1.24 -12.61 -32.06
C ASP A 77 -1.34 -11.09 -31.84
N ASN A 78 -1.98 -10.40 -32.80
CA ASN A 78 -2.09 -8.94 -32.78
C ASN A 78 -2.84 -8.45 -31.52
N ASP A 79 -3.85 -9.18 -31.06
CA ASP A 79 -4.62 -8.84 -29.87
C ASP A 79 -3.75 -8.92 -28.61
N SER A 80 -2.97 -9.99 -28.45
CA SER A 80 -2.00 -10.09 -27.35
C SER A 80 -0.97 -8.96 -27.34
N LYS A 81 -0.49 -8.50 -28.51
CA LYS A 81 0.43 -7.34 -28.58
C LYS A 81 -0.23 -6.07 -28.08
N LEU A 82 -1.52 -5.85 -28.41
CA LEU A 82 -2.29 -4.71 -27.94
C LEU A 82 -2.44 -4.71 -26.42
N TYR A 83 -2.79 -5.86 -25.81
CA TYR A 83 -2.91 -5.97 -24.35
C TYR A 83 -1.57 -5.75 -23.63
N VAL A 84 -0.45 -6.18 -24.21
CA VAL A 84 0.88 -5.89 -23.64
C VAL A 84 1.21 -4.40 -23.71
N GLN A 85 0.80 -3.70 -24.78
CA GLN A 85 0.95 -2.25 -24.88
C GLN A 85 0.08 -1.52 -23.84
N GLU A 86 -1.18 -1.92 -23.68
CA GLU A 86 -2.10 -1.39 -22.68
C GLU A 86 -1.53 -1.57 -21.26
N TYR A 87 -1.03 -2.75 -20.92
CA TYR A 87 -0.35 -3.01 -19.65
C TYR A 87 0.84 -2.06 -19.41
N LYS A 88 1.69 -1.86 -20.43
CA LYS A 88 2.82 -0.92 -20.34
C LYS A 88 2.37 0.52 -20.14
N GLN A 89 1.24 0.91 -20.71
CA GLN A 89 0.65 2.24 -20.52
C GLN A 89 0.14 2.42 -19.09
N LEU A 90 -0.54 1.41 -18.52
CA LEU A 90 -0.97 1.41 -17.11
C LEU A 90 0.22 1.59 -16.16
N LEU A 91 1.32 0.87 -16.39
CA LEU A 91 2.54 1.02 -15.58
C LEU A 91 3.15 2.41 -15.65
N ARG A 92 3.06 3.08 -16.81
CA ARG A 92 3.68 4.39 -17.03
C ARG A 92 2.85 5.55 -16.50
N LEU A 93 1.53 5.48 -16.67
CA LEU A 93 0.63 6.61 -16.37
C LEU A 93 -0.09 6.42 -15.04
N GLU A 94 -0.72 5.26 -14.85
CA GLU A 94 -1.62 5.02 -13.73
C GLU A 94 -0.86 4.69 -12.44
N VAL A 95 0.08 3.74 -12.47
CA VAL A 95 0.76 3.29 -11.25
C VAL A 95 1.44 4.44 -10.49
N PRO A 96 2.18 5.38 -11.11
CA PRO A 96 2.75 6.53 -10.40
C PRO A 96 1.70 7.46 -9.79
N HIS A 97 0.53 7.59 -10.42
CA HIS A 97 -0.56 8.40 -9.88
C HIS A 97 -1.22 7.71 -8.68
N ILE A 98 -1.51 6.41 -8.78
CA ILE A 98 -2.10 5.62 -7.70
C ILE A 98 -1.17 5.56 -6.48
N LEU A 99 0.14 5.43 -6.68
CA LEU A 99 1.10 5.46 -5.58
C LEU A 99 1.05 6.76 -4.77
N LYS A 100 0.82 7.92 -5.42
CA LYS A 100 0.65 9.20 -4.72
C LYS A 100 -0.63 9.21 -3.88
N ILE A 101 -1.75 8.76 -4.45
CA ILE A 101 -3.03 8.64 -3.73
C ILE A 101 -2.89 7.70 -2.53
N MET A 102 -2.20 6.57 -2.71
CA MET A 102 -1.96 5.61 -1.63
C MET A 102 -1.10 6.19 -0.51
N GLU A 103 -0.10 7.01 -0.83
CA GLU A 103 0.72 7.70 0.17
C GLU A 103 -0.11 8.67 1.01
N GLU A 104 -0.96 9.48 0.37
CA GLU A 104 -1.89 10.38 1.05
C GLU A 104 -2.86 9.60 1.97
N LEU A 105 -3.52 8.57 1.44
CA LEU A 105 -4.43 7.71 2.21
C LEU A 105 -3.74 7.02 3.38
N LYS A 106 -2.50 6.57 3.21
CA LYS A 106 -1.72 5.93 4.27
C LYS A 106 -1.53 6.88 5.45
N THR A 107 -1.13 8.13 5.19
CA THR A 107 -0.93 9.11 6.27
C THR A 107 -2.20 9.36 7.07
N GLU A 108 -3.35 9.43 6.39
CA GLU A 108 -4.63 9.64 7.04
C GLU A 108 -5.09 8.41 7.84
N LEU A 109 -4.95 7.20 7.27
CA LEU A 109 -5.31 5.96 7.93
C LEU A 109 -4.45 5.68 9.15
N ASP A 110 -3.14 5.96 9.09
CA ASP A 110 -2.24 5.83 10.25
C ASP A 110 -2.66 6.80 11.36
N ALA A 111 -3.00 8.06 11.02
CA ALA A 111 -3.50 9.02 11.99
C ALA A 111 -4.83 8.59 12.63
N MET A 112 -5.77 8.05 11.84
CA MET A 112 -7.04 7.52 12.34
C MET A 112 -6.83 6.28 13.24
N TYR A 113 -5.94 5.37 12.85
CA TYR A 113 -5.60 4.19 13.62
C TYR A 113 -4.99 4.54 14.98
N GLU A 114 -4.04 5.48 15.03
CA GLU A 114 -3.44 5.93 16.29
C GLU A 114 -4.46 6.62 17.20
N ARG A 115 -5.35 7.48 16.66
CA ARG A 115 -6.47 8.07 17.44
C ARG A 115 -7.38 6.98 18.02
N HIS A 116 -7.74 5.99 17.21
CA HIS A 116 -8.57 4.87 17.64
C HIS A 116 -7.89 4.03 18.74
N LYS A 117 -6.59 3.77 18.61
CA LYS A 117 -5.78 3.05 19.59
C LYS A 117 -5.69 3.78 20.92
N VAL A 118 -5.48 5.10 20.91
CA VAL A 118 -5.47 5.93 22.13
C VAL A 118 -6.86 5.94 22.78
N SER A 119 -7.93 6.08 22.00
CA SER A 119 -9.31 6.03 22.50
C SER A 119 -9.63 4.70 23.17
N LEU A 120 -9.25 3.57 22.58
CA LEU A 120 -9.42 2.25 23.19
C LEU A 120 -8.65 2.13 24.50
N ALA A 121 -7.39 2.58 24.54
CA ALA A 121 -6.58 2.54 25.75
C ALA A 121 -7.23 3.33 26.90
N ASN A 122 -7.77 4.52 26.61
CA ASN A 122 -8.46 5.35 27.62
C ASN A 122 -9.75 4.71 28.15
N ASN A 123 -10.51 4.03 27.28
CA ASN A 123 -11.74 3.34 27.69
C ASN A 123 -11.47 2.07 28.53
N ILE A 124 -10.37 1.36 28.27
CA ILE A 124 -10.00 0.14 29.03
C ILE A 124 -9.32 0.49 30.36
N ALA A 125 -8.49 1.54 30.38
CA ALA A 125 -7.71 1.92 31.57
C ALA A 125 -8.51 2.68 32.64
N SER A 126 -9.80 2.97 32.40
CA SER A 126 -10.67 3.54 33.42
C SER A 126 -11.36 2.41 34.18
N PRO A 127 -10.82 1.94 35.33
CA PRO A 127 -11.60 1.08 36.20
C PRO A 127 -12.87 1.86 36.55
N ILE A 128 -14.02 1.19 36.47
CA ILE A 128 -15.31 1.70 36.95
C ILE A 128 -15.10 2.07 38.42
N SER A 129 -14.77 3.34 38.67
CA SER A 129 -14.80 3.88 40.02
C SER A 129 -16.27 4.01 40.35
N TYR A 130 -16.82 2.97 40.97
CA TYR A 130 -18.05 3.08 41.73
C TYR A 130 -17.78 4.14 42.79
N LYS A 131 -18.11 5.41 42.50
CA LYS A 131 -18.38 6.39 43.53
C LYS A 131 -19.67 5.93 44.22
N HIS A 132 -19.50 5.00 45.14
CA HIS A 132 -20.46 4.70 46.18
C HIS A 132 -20.78 6.05 46.84
N ASN A 133 -22.02 6.52 46.67
CA ASN A 133 -22.55 7.67 47.39
C ASN A 133 -22.66 7.29 48.88
N ASN A 134 -21.53 7.22 49.58
CA ASN A 134 -21.47 7.20 51.03
C ASN A 134 -21.65 8.62 51.54
N ARG A 135 -22.90 9.09 51.45
CA ARG A 135 -23.38 10.24 52.23
C ARG A 135 -24.08 9.77 53.53
N MET A 136 -23.65 8.63 54.07
CA MET A 136 -24.10 8.08 55.37
C MET A 136 -22.97 7.58 56.30
N ASP A 137 -21.69 7.64 55.91
CA ASP A 137 -20.57 7.12 56.71
C ASP A 137 -19.69 8.21 57.37
N ALA A 138 -20.21 9.43 57.53
CA ALA A 138 -19.50 10.52 58.23
C ALA A 138 -19.66 10.50 59.76
N LEU A 139 -20.22 9.44 60.35
CA LEU A 139 -20.41 9.30 61.80
C LEU A 139 -19.59 8.17 62.44
N LEU A 140 -18.68 7.52 61.70
CA LEU A 140 -17.93 6.34 62.20
C LEU A 140 -16.41 6.42 62.03
N HIS A 141 -15.86 7.58 61.62
CA HIS A 141 -14.42 7.73 61.33
C HIS A 141 -13.62 8.55 62.35
N ASP A 142 -14.24 8.97 63.47
CA ASP A 142 -13.55 9.72 64.54
C ASP A 142 -12.94 8.83 65.63
N TYR A 143 -12.94 7.50 65.45
CA TYR A 143 -12.54 6.56 66.51
C TYR A 143 -11.19 5.84 66.33
N TYR A 144 -10.43 6.10 65.25
CA TYR A 144 -9.17 5.37 64.98
C TYR A 144 -7.99 6.24 64.49
N THR A 145 -7.96 7.51 64.86
CA THR A 145 -6.84 8.41 64.53
C THR A 145 -5.78 8.41 65.63
N GLU A 146 -5.06 7.30 65.82
CA GLU A 146 -3.76 7.30 66.48
C GLU A 146 -2.91 6.13 65.97
N ARG A 147 -2.01 6.42 65.02
CA ARG A 147 -0.62 5.95 64.88
C ARG A 147 -0.22 5.96 63.40
N GLY A 148 0.73 6.84 63.09
CA GLY A 148 1.18 7.11 61.74
C GLY A 148 2.03 6.00 61.12
N CYS A 149 2.24 6.14 59.81
CA CYS A 149 3.48 5.81 59.11
C CYS A 149 3.42 6.38 57.68
N THR A 150 4.35 7.29 57.42
CA THR A 150 4.72 7.88 56.13
C THR A 150 5.31 6.83 55.19
N GLY A 151 4.99 6.83 53.89
CA GLY A 151 5.71 5.95 52.96
C GLY A 151 5.28 5.96 51.50
N HIS A 152 6.01 6.74 50.69
CA HIS A 152 6.44 6.48 49.31
C HIS A 152 5.46 6.50 48.12
N SER A 153 5.59 7.60 47.39
CA SER A 153 5.49 7.79 45.93
C SER A 153 6.22 6.70 45.11
N MET A 154 5.56 6.17 44.07
CA MET A 154 6.23 5.52 42.94
C MET A 154 5.69 5.99 41.59
N GLN A 155 6.58 6.57 40.80
CA GLN A 155 6.40 6.95 39.39
C GLN A 155 6.65 5.72 38.51
N HIS A 156 5.77 5.43 37.54
CA HIS A 156 6.05 4.50 36.44
C HIS A 156 6.03 5.22 35.09
N LYS A 157 7.23 5.33 34.50
CA LYS A 157 7.48 5.77 33.12
C LYS A 157 7.17 4.61 32.15
N THR A 158 6.45 4.89 31.08
CA THR A 158 6.30 3.98 29.93
C THR A 158 7.37 4.29 28.88
N SER A 159 8.12 3.27 28.44
CA SER A 159 9.10 3.37 27.34
C SER A 159 8.51 2.71 26.08
N LEU A 160 8.37 3.49 25.01
CA LEU A 160 7.86 3.05 23.72
C LEU A 160 9.06 2.87 22.77
N HIS A 161 9.40 1.61 22.47
CA HIS A 161 10.41 1.26 21.46
C HIS A 161 9.86 1.53 20.05
N LYS A 162 10.53 2.41 19.31
CA LYS A 162 10.35 2.62 17.86
C LYS A 162 11.09 1.52 17.11
N ASN A 163 10.46 0.89 16.13
CA ASN A 163 11.07 -0.11 15.25
C ASN A 163 11.11 0.47 13.83
N GLU A 164 12.28 0.98 13.42
CA GLU A 164 12.53 1.79 12.21
C GLU A 164 13.03 0.94 11.01
N ASN A 165 12.36 -0.15 10.65
CA ASN A 165 12.90 -1.10 9.65
C ASN A 165 12.16 -1.18 8.29
N PHE A 166 11.21 -0.29 7.98
CA PHE A 166 10.45 -0.38 6.71
C PHE A 166 10.79 0.71 5.67
N ASN A 167 11.32 1.87 6.08
CA ASN A 167 11.59 2.99 5.15
C ASN A 167 12.85 2.80 4.30
N GLU A 168 13.80 1.96 4.72
CA GLU A 168 15.05 1.77 3.96
C GLU A 168 14.84 1.03 2.64
N ARG A 169 13.82 0.17 2.53
CA ARG A 169 13.65 -0.69 1.36
C ARG A 169 12.96 0.01 0.17
N ILE A 170 12.21 1.08 0.43
CA ILE A 170 11.54 1.89 -0.62
C ILE A 170 12.53 2.90 -1.24
N ASN A 171 13.46 3.42 -0.44
CA ASN A 171 14.49 4.34 -0.96
C ASN A 171 15.54 3.61 -1.82
N LEU A 172 15.80 2.33 -1.57
CA LEU A 172 16.81 1.55 -2.31
C LEU A 172 16.49 1.29 -3.80
N MET A 173 15.23 1.44 -4.25
CA MET A 173 14.87 1.29 -5.67
C MET A 173 14.98 2.60 -6.47
N LYS A 174 15.03 3.77 -5.82
CA LYS A 174 15.12 5.06 -6.51
C LYS A 174 16.51 5.33 -7.10
N ASP A 175 17.56 4.79 -6.48
CA ASP A 175 18.95 5.00 -6.93
C ASP A 175 19.40 4.03 -8.02
N SER A 176 18.66 2.94 -8.27
CA SER A 176 18.99 1.98 -9.34
C SER A 176 18.48 2.38 -10.73
N PHE A 177 17.64 3.41 -10.84
CA PHE A 177 17.05 3.85 -12.12
C PHE A 177 17.69 5.11 -12.73
N MET A 178 18.69 5.70 -12.06
CA MET A 178 19.40 6.91 -12.49
C MET A 178 20.92 6.70 -12.38
N GLY A 179 21.47 5.80 -13.20
CA GLY A 179 22.89 5.40 -13.11
C GLY A 179 23.54 5.05 -14.45
N ARG A 180 24.09 6.08 -15.10
CA ARG A 180 25.42 6.06 -15.75
C ARG A 180 25.61 5.30 -17.09
N ALA A 181 25.53 6.04 -18.19
CA ALA A 181 26.41 5.89 -19.37
C ALA A 181 27.29 7.16 -19.43
N PRO A 182 28.57 7.17 -19.89
CA PRO A 182 28.99 6.62 -21.20
C PRO A 182 30.44 6.06 -21.26
N ASN A 183 30.83 5.65 -22.48
CA ASN A 183 32.18 5.45 -23.05
C ASN A 183 32.65 4.01 -23.27
N GLY A 184 32.87 3.67 -24.54
CA GLY A 184 33.55 2.45 -24.98
C GLY A 184 33.37 2.17 -26.46
N SER A 185 34.18 2.82 -27.29
CA SER A 185 34.29 2.68 -28.75
C SER A 185 34.86 1.31 -29.15
N GLN A 186 34.28 0.65 -30.17
CA GLN A 186 34.95 -0.16 -31.21
C GLN A 186 33.85 -0.77 -32.11
N GLU A 187 33.64 -0.30 -33.34
CA GLU A 187 34.36 -0.57 -34.59
C GLU A 187 33.84 -1.83 -35.34
N VAL A 188 33.65 -1.65 -36.66
CA VAL A 188 33.68 -2.66 -37.74
C VAL A 188 32.34 -3.25 -38.28
N ARG A 189 31.94 -2.70 -39.45
CA ARG A 189 31.56 -3.33 -40.77
C ARG A 189 30.46 -4.43 -40.75
N ASN A 190 29.57 -4.63 -41.74
CA ASN A 190 29.47 -4.21 -43.13
C ASN A 190 28.08 -4.62 -43.69
N VAL A 191 27.50 -3.72 -44.48
CA VAL A 191 26.68 -3.83 -45.73
C VAL A 191 25.59 -4.90 -45.96
N SER A 192 24.38 -4.37 -46.23
CA SER A 192 23.43 -4.61 -47.34
C SER A 192 22.78 -5.97 -47.61
N ASN A 193 21.44 -5.97 -47.57
CA ASN A 193 20.54 -6.38 -48.67
C ASN A 193 19.13 -5.83 -48.39
N THR A 194 18.61 -4.85 -49.16
CA THR A 194 17.66 -5.01 -50.30
C THR A 194 16.38 -5.73 -49.85
N PHE A 195 15.14 -5.24 -49.99
CA PHE A 195 14.46 -4.72 -51.18
C PHE A 195 12.96 -4.70 -50.81
N TYR A 196 12.18 -3.64 -51.01
CA TYR A 196 10.77 -3.69 -51.44
C TYR A 196 10.31 -2.27 -51.83
N PRO A 197 9.50 -2.11 -52.90
CA PRO A 197 9.32 -0.84 -53.62
C PRO A 197 8.06 -0.07 -53.22
N ASP A 198 8.05 1.21 -53.61
CA ASP A 198 7.01 2.23 -53.40
C ASP A 198 5.64 1.88 -54.00
N LEU A 199 4.59 2.30 -53.29
CA LEU A 199 3.19 2.34 -53.74
C LEU A 199 2.92 3.62 -54.56
N PRO A 200 2.08 3.57 -55.60
CA PRO A 200 1.75 4.73 -56.41
C PRO A 200 0.82 5.71 -55.66
N THR A 201 1.14 7.00 -55.75
CA THR A 201 0.27 8.11 -55.35
C THR A 201 -0.79 8.35 -56.42
N LEU A 202 -2.06 8.45 -56.00
CA LEU A 202 -3.18 8.91 -56.84
C LEU A 202 -3.01 10.42 -57.09
N SER A 203 -3.07 10.83 -58.36
CA SER A 203 -3.43 12.20 -58.76
C SER A 203 -4.94 12.32 -58.91
#